data_AF-A0A2H9RSV0-F1
#
_entry.id   AF-A0A2H9RSV0-F1
#
_cell.length_a   1.000
_cell.length_b   1.000
_cell.length_c   1.000
_cell.angle_alpha   90.00
_cell.angle_beta   90.00
_cell.angle_gamma   90.00
#
_symmetry.space_group_name_H-M   'P 1'
#
loop_
_entity.id
_entity.type
_entity.pdbx_description
1 polymer ?
#
loop_
_entity_poly.entity_id
_entity_poly.type
_entity_poly.pdbx_seq_one_letter_code
_entity_poly.pdbx_strand_id
1 'polypeptide(L)'
;MPNNEWSEWFDFNQELLSKIPQVPGVYMMHKNMKILFIGCSENIKKSIDEDKSKECISKASRFRYKEDEYYEKSKNELIENYKKRHEGNFPECMK
;
A
#
# COMPACT_ATOMS: atom_id res chain seq x y z
N MET A 1 15.80 -10.55 11.57
CA MET A 1 15.99 -9.75 10.35
C MET A 1 14.60 -9.35 9.89
N PRO A 2 14.31 -8.07 9.60
CA PRO A 2 13.03 -7.75 8.99
C PRO A 2 12.97 -8.45 7.63
N ASN A 3 11.93 -9.24 7.40
CA ASN A 3 11.72 -9.87 6.09
C ASN A 3 11.46 -8.74 5.09
N ASN A 4 12.43 -8.45 4.23
CA ASN A 4 12.33 -7.44 3.17
C ASN A 4 11.42 -7.88 2.00
N GLU A 5 10.59 -8.90 2.21
CA GLU A 5 9.73 -9.47 1.20
C GLU A 5 8.35 -8.83 1.25
N TRP A 6 7.79 -8.55 0.07
CA TRP A 6 6.40 -8.13 -0.03
C TRP A 6 5.49 -9.26 0.41
N SER A 7 4.42 -8.92 1.12
CA SER A 7 3.33 -9.85 1.34
C SER A 7 2.70 -10.28 0.01
N GLU A 8 1.96 -11.39 0.05
CA GLU A 8 1.00 -11.69 -1.01
C GLU A 8 -0.05 -10.58 -1.13
N TRP A 9 -0.76 -10.57 -2.26
CA TRP A 9 -1.90 -9.68 -2.44
C TRP A 9 -3.10 -10.24 -1.67
N PHE A 10 -3.59 -9.46 -0.71
CA PHE A 10 -4.73 -9.79 0.12
C PHE A 10 -5.98 -9.04 -0.35
N ASP A 11 -7.12 -9.73 -0.34
CA ASP A 11 -8.42 -9.07 -0.45
C ASP A 11 -8.74 -8.33 0.85
N PHE A 12 -9.54 -7.27 0.78
CA PHE A 12 -10.01 -6.53 1.97
C PHE A 12 -11.09 -7.32 2.73
N ASN A 13 -10.70 -8.43 3.35
CA ASN A 13 -11.55 -9.19 4.27
C ASN A 13 -11.10 -8.95 5.73
N GLN A 14 -12.04 -9.05 6.67
CA GLN A 14 -11.77 -8.77 8.09
C GLN A 14 -10.73 -9.72 8.70
N GLU A 15 -10.66 -10.97 8.22
CA GLU A 15 -9.73 -11.97 8.74
C GLU A 15 -8.27 -11.62 8.41
N LEU A 16 -7.98 -11.24 7.16
CA LEU A 16 -6.64 -10.87 6.71
C LEU A 16 -6.22 -9.53 7.29
N LEU A 17 -7.14 -8.56 7.41
CA LEU A 17 -6.88 -7.29 8.08
C LEU A 17 -6.45 -7.50 9.55
N SER A 18 -7.02 -8.51 10.23
CA SER A 18 -6.64 -8.82 11.61
C SER A 18 -5.19 -9.30 11.74
N LYS A 19 -4.66 -9.96 10.68
CA LYS A 19 -3.32 -10.55 10.59
C LYS A 19 -2.22 -9.56 10.19
N ILE A 20 -2.57 -8.35 9.74
CA ILE A 20 -1.57 -7.33 9.40
C ILE A 20 -0.80 -6.92 10.66
N PRO A 21 0.54 -6.89 10.62
CA PRO A 21 1.35 -6.46 11.75
C PRO A 21 1.24 -4.94 11.97
N GLN A 22 1.32 -4.52 13.24
CA GLN A 22 1.32 -3.11 13.63
C GLN A 22 2.75 -2.58 13.67
N VAL A 23 3.39 -2.53 12.49
CA VAL A 23 4.80 -2.17 12.34
C VAL A 23 5.00 -1.11 11.26
N PRO A 24 6.17 -0.45 11.22
CA PRO A 24 6.51 0.47 10.14
C PRO A 24 6.61 -0.24 8.79
N GLY A 25 6.13 0.41 7.74
CA GLY A 25 6.22 -0.15 6.40
C GLY A 25 5.48 0.61 5.32
N VAL A 26 5.48 0.01 4.15
CA VAL A 26 4.84 0.52 2.93
C VAL A 26 3.77 -0.44 2.46
N TYR A 27 2.75 0.08 1.79
CA TYR A 27 1.68 -0.73 1.21
C TYR A 27 1.21 -0.17 -0.12
N MET A 28 0.64 -1.04 -0.92
CA MET A 28 0.02 -0.70 -2.20
C MET A 28 -1.39 -1.24 -2.23
N MET A 29 -2.29 -0.48 -2.85
CA MET A 29 -3.68 -0.88 -3.06
C MET A 29 -4.01 -0.81 -4.55
N HIS A 30 -4.71 -1.80 -5.07
CA HIS A 30 -5.03 -1.89 -6.48
C HIS A 30 -6.47 -2.31 -6.74
N LYS A 31 -6.95 -2.02 -7.95
CA LYS A 31 -8.18 -2.57 -8.53
C LYS A 31 -7.86 -3.10 -9.92
N ASN A 32 -8.22 -4.35 -10.22
CA ASN A 32 -7.98 -4.96 -11.53
C ASN A 32 -6.53 -4.78 -12.03
N MET A 33 -5.55 -5.08 -11.15
CA MET A 33 -4.10 -4.92 -11.39
C MET A 33 -3.60 -3.47 -11.59
N LYS A 34 -4.46 -2.47 -11.55
CA LYS A 34 -4.08 -1.05 -11.57
C LYS A 34 -3.85 -0.56 -10.14
N ILE A 35 -2.62 -0.16 -9.82
CA ILE A 35 -2.33 0.49 -8.52
C ILE A 35 -3.10 1.81 -8.44
N LEU A 36 -3.94 1.92 -7.41
CA LEU A 36 -4.73 3.11 -7.12
C LEU A 36 -4.03 4.00 -6.10
N PHE A 37 -3.31 3.40 -5.16
CA PHE A 37 -2.69 4.11 -4.05
C PHE A 37 -1.42 3.42 -3.56
N ILE A 38 -0.44 4.23 -3.13
CA ILE A 38 0.80 3.78 -2.48
C ILE A 38 0.94 4.56 -1.17
N GLY A 39 0.87 3.85 -0.06
CA GLY A 39 0.93 4.40 1.29
C GLY A 39 2.15 3.93 2.06
N CYS A 40 2.41 4.63 3.16
CA CYS A 40 3.43 4.26 4.14
C CYS A 40 3.01 4.76 5.52
N SER A 41 3.45 4.08 6.57
CA SER A 41 3.15 4.46 7.95
C SER A 41 4.06 3.74 8.93
N GLU A 42 4.22 4.31 10.12
CA GLU A 42 4.79 3.63 11.29
C GLU A 42 3.89 2.49 11.80
N ASN A 43 2.60 2.52 11.46
CA ASN A 43 1.66 1.46 11.74
C ASN A 43 0.83 1.17 10.49
N ILE A 44 1.32 0.23 9.67
CA ILE A 44 0.68 -0.13 8.40
C ILE A 44 -0.76 -0.65 8.58
N LYS A 45 -1.05 -1.40 9.65
CA LYS A 45 -2.39 -1.92 9.92
C LYS A 45 -3.40 -0.77 10.06
N LYS A 46 -3.10 0.17 10.95
CA LYS A 46 -3.97 1.34 11.20
C LYS A 46 -4.14 2.17 9.93
N SER A 47 -3.04 2.42 9.22
CA SER A 47 -3.06 3.23 8.00
C SER A 47 -3.88 2.59 6.87
N ILE A 48 -3.77 1.27 6.69
CA ILE A 48 -4.57 0.52 5.72
C ILE A 48 -6.06 0.58 6.07
N ASP A 49 -6.40 0.43 7.36
CA ASP A 49 -7.78 0.51 7.85
C ASP A 49 -8.42 1.90 7.69
N GLU A 50 -7.63 2.96 7.84
CA GLU A 50 -8.06 4.34 7.59
C GLU A 50 -8.19 4.60 6.08
N ASP A 51 -7.20 4.20 5.29
CA ASP A 51 -7.16 4.49 3.85
C ASP A 51 -8.23 3.74 3.06
N LYS A 52 -8.52 2.48 3.40
CA LYS A 52 -9.60 1.72 2.72
C LYS A 52 -10.96 2.41 2.83
N SER A 53 -11.14 3.26 3.84
CA SER A 53 -12.38 3.99 4.10
C SER A 53 -12.48 5.30 3.29
N LYS A 54 -11.39 5.73 2.63
CA LYS A 54 -11.39 6.93 1.79
C LYS A 54 -12.17 6.65 0.50
N GLU A 55 -13.01 7.60 0.07
CA GLU A 55 -13.92 7.43 -1.06
C GLU A 55 -13.21 6.94 -2.34
N CYS A 56 -12.06 7.51 -2.69
CA CYS A 56 -11.31 7.08 -3.87
C CYS A 56 -10.76 5.64 -3.72
N ILE A 57 -10.23 5.32 -2.55
CA ILE A 57 -9.54 4.06 -2.26
C ILE A 57 -10.53 2.93 -2.01
N SER A 58 -11.77 3.23 -1.61
CA SER A 58 -12.85 2.25 -1.43
C SER A 58 -13.10 1.36 -2.65
N LYS A 59 -12.66 1.81 -3.83
CA LYS A 59 -12.70 1.05 -5.09
C LYS A 59 -11.63 -0.03 -5.20
N ALA A 60 -10.59 0.00 -4.35
CA ALA A 60 -9.52 -0.97 -4.33
C ALA A 60 -10.05 -2.34 -3.91
N SER A 61 -9.63 -3.39 -4.62
CA SER A 61 -10.04 -4.76 -4.35
C SER A 61 -9.02 -5.50 -3.49
N ARG A 62 -7.73 -5.17 -3.65
CA ARG A 62 -6.63 -5.84 -2.98
C ARG A 62 -5.57 -4.87 -2.50
N PHE A 63 -4.83 -5.31 -1.49
CA PHE A 63 -3.66 -4.63 -0.97
C PHE A 63 -2.51 -5.61 -0.76
N ARG A 64 -1.30 -5.08 -0.68
CA ARG A 64 -0.12 -5.79 -0.18
C ARG A 64 0.71 -4.82 0.64
N TYR A 65 1.53 -5.34 1.54
CA TYR A 65 2.41 -4.54 2.36
C TYR A 65 3.82 -5.12 2.40
N LYS A 66 4.77 -4.31 2.86
CA LYS A 66 6.14 -4.69 3.15
C LYS A 66 6.56 -3.96 4.40
N GLU A 67 7.08 -4.70 5.37
CA GLU A 67 7.68 -4.13 6.57
C GLU A 67 8.95 -3.37 6.17
N ASP A 68 9.08 -2.13 6.66
CA ASP A 68 10.19 -1.26 6.26
C ASP A 68 10.38 -0.14 7.28
N GLU A 69 11.52 -0.10 7.94
CA GLU A 69 11.86 0.99 8.87
C GLU A 69 12.14 2.30 8.12
N TYR A 70 12.52 2.23 6.83
CA TYR A 70 12.75 3.39 5.95
C TYR A 70 11.56 3.62 5.03
N TYR A 71 10.35 3.41 5.54
CA TYR A 71 9.11 3.40 4.78
C TYR A 71 8.88 4.67 3.93
N GLU A 72 9.30 5.85 4.38
CA GLU A 72 9.18 7.08 3.60
C GLU A 72 10.03 7.06 2.32
N LYS A 73 11.29 6.63 2.45
CA LYS A 73 12.22 6.49 1.33
C LYS A 73 11.68 5.45 0.35
N SER A 74 11.27 4.29 0.87
CA SER A 74 10.70 3.22 0.06
C SER A 74 9.42 3.64 -0.66
N LYS A 75 8.53 4.40 -0.01
CA LYS A 75 7.35 4.98 -0.69
C LYS A 75 7.75 5.88 -1.85
N ASN A 76 8.72 6.77 -1.65
CA ASN A 76 9.18 7.65 -2.72
C ASN A 76 9.74 6.86 -3.90
N GLU A 77 10.57 5.84 -3.63
CA GLU A 77 11.09 4.95 -4.68
C GLU A 77 9.95 4.22 -5.44
N LEU A 78 8.92 3.77 -4.72
CA LEU A 78 7.76 3.12 -5.32
C LEU A 78 6.93 4.07 -6.20
N ILE A 79 6.73 5.30 -5.76
CA ILE A 79 6.04 6.34 -6.53
C ILE A 79 6.84 6.68 -7.79
N GLU A 80 8.15 6.89 -7.67
CA GLU A 80 9.00 7.18 -8.82
C GLU A 80 9.05 6.02 -9.83
N ASN A 81 9.11 4.78 -9.34
CA ASN A 81 9.00 3.60 -10.19
C ASN A 81 7.63 3.47 -10.87
N TYR A 82 6.55 3.83 -10.17
CA TYR A 82 5.21 3.87 -10.76
C TYR A 82 5.14 4.91 -11.88
N LYS A 83 5.56 6.15 -11.61
CA LYS A 83 5.59 7.26 -12.57
C LYS A 83 6.36 6.92 -13.83
N LYS A 84 7.56 6.31 -13.69
CA LYS A 84 8.37 5.87 -14.85
C LYS A 84 7.62 4.91 -15.79
N ARG A 85 6.70 4.11 -15.25
CA ARG A 85 5.89 3.15 -16.01
C ARG A 85 4.55 3.72 -16.51
N HIS A 86 4.16 4.90 -16.02
CA HIS A 86 2.84 5.52 -16.29
C HIS A 86 2.99 6.97 -16.75
N GLU A 87 4.01 7.26 -17.56
CA GLU A 87 4.19 8.56 -18.22
C GLU A 87 4.28 9.75 -17.23
N GLY A 88 4.89 9.53 -16.07
CA GLY A 88 5.03 10.56 -15.03
C GLY A 88 3.81 10.73 -14.13
N ASN A 89 2.72 9.98 -14.37
CA ASN A 89 1.49 10.12 -13.61
C ASN A 89 1.56 9.47 -12.22
N PHE A 90 0.87 10.07 -11.26
CA PHE A 90 0.62 9.48 -9.95
C PHE A 90 -0.51 8.43 -10.01
N PRO A 91 -0.53 7.49 -9.05
CA PRO A 91 -1.69 6.63 -8.84
C PRO A 91 -2.98 7.45 -8.70
N GLU A 92 -4.09 6.88 -9.16
CA GLU A 92 -5.38 7.58 -9.31
C GLU A 92 -5.85 8.28 -8.02
N CYS A 93 -5.65 7.64 -6.87
CA CYS A 93 -6.07 8.16 -5.56
C CYS A 93 -4.98 8.93 -4.81
N MET A 94 -3.93 9.34 -5.50
CA MET A 94 -2.86 10.21 -4.99
C MET A 94 -2.81 11.56 -5.71
N LYS A 95 -3.82 11.86 -6.52
CA LYS A 95 -3.95 13.11 -7.26
C LYS A 95 -4.68 14.17 -6.44
#